data_AF-A0A328BAD8-F1
#
_entry.id   AF-A0A328BAD8-F1
#
_cell.length_a   1.000
_cell.length_b   1.000
_cell.length_c   1.000
_cell.angle_alpha   90.00
_cell.angle_beta   90.00
_cell.angle_gamma   90.00
#
_symmetry.space_group_name_H-M   'P 1'
#
loop_
_entity.id
_entity.type
_entity.pdbx_description
1 polymer ?
#
loop_
_entity_poly.entity_id
_entity_poly.type
_entity_poly.pdbx_seq_one_letter_code
_entity_poly.pdbx_strand_id
1 'polypeptide(L)'
;MRRWILGAAAALGVSGAAHAADFVVVSSSDPTIARGQAYESGALIQLAAGKSIVLIDTAGQVTRLTGGPRGAVAPRRQLASVSDERITILKRLVEPPRVRRSGPSGKVCPAADMTRLDGIVEVAQVDGCLATARTAFEAYVAKALEP
;
A
#
# COMPACT_ATOMS: atom_id res chain seq x y z
N MET A 1 7.01 17.73 53.68
CA MET A 1 7.70 17.44 52.40
C MET A 1 7.35 16.02 51.98
N ARG A 2 6.67 15.88 50.85
CA ARG A 2 5.85 14.73 50.43
C ARG A 2 6.64 13.92 49.41
N ARG A 3 7.21 12.78 49.79
CA ARG A 3 7.93 11.88 48.88
C ARG A 3 7.00 10.74 48.48
N TRP A 4 6.60 10.77 47.21
CA TRP A 4 5.64 9.88 46.58
C TRP A 4 6.26 8.53 46.26
N ILE A 5 5.58 7.47 46.70
CA ILE A 5 5.67 6.10 46.18
C ILE A 5 4.87 6.07 44.88
N LEU A 6 5.40 5.45 43.82
CA LEU A 6 4.74 4.83 42.65
C LEU A 6 5.89 4.42 41.69
N GLY A 7 6.14 3.17 41.32
CA GLY A 7 5.24 2.03 41.19
C GLY A 7 5.14 1.66 39.70
N ALA A 8 6.01 0.75 39.26
CA ALA A 8 5.91 -0.12 38.07
C ALA A 8 5.28 0.44 36.79
N ALA A 9 6.11 0.89 35.84
CA ALA A 9 5.74 0.98 34.43
C ALA A 9 6.22 -0.28 33.69
N ALA A 10 5.36 -1.30 33.64
CA ALA A 10 5.51 -2.42 32.72
C ALA A 10 5.09 -1.95 31.32
N ALA A 11 6.01 -1.36 30.57
CA ALA A 11 5.82 -1.11 29.14
C ALA A 11 6.04 -2.44 28.41
N LEU A 12 4.94 -3.13 28.14
CA LEU A 12 4.87 -4.26 27.22
C LEU A 12 5.50 -3.84 25.89
N GLY A 13 6.64 -4.46 25.57
CA GLY A 13 7.24 -4.37 24.26
C GLY A 13 6.25 -4.91 23.24
N VAL A 14 5.69 -4.02 22.43
CA VAL A 14 5.12 -4.40 21.14
C VAL A 14 6.33 -4.66 20.25
N SER A 15 6.91 -5.85 20.37
CA SER A 15 7.73 -6.44 19.33
C SER A 15 6.81 -6.65 18.14
N GLY A 16 6.73 -5.63 17.27
CA GLY A 16 6.07 -5.74 15.99
C GLY A 16 6.76 -6.84 15.20
N ALA A 17 6.14 -8.01 15.14
CA ALA A 17 6.49 -8.99 14.13
C ALA A 17 6.39 -8.27 12.79
N ALA A 18 7.51 -8.14 12.09
CA ALA A 18 7.54 -7.73 10.71
C ALA A 18 6.88 -8.86 9.90
N HIS A 19 5.55 -8.82 9.87
CA HIS A 19 4.71 -9.68 9.07
C HIS A 19 5.01 -9.38 7.60
N ALA A 20 5.39 -10.40 6.85
CA ALA A 20 5.75 -10.31 5.45
C ALA A 20 4.52 -9.84 4.64
N ALA A 21 4.47 -8.55 4.35
CA ALA A 21 3.40 -7.97 3.57
C ALA A 21 3.55 -8.39 2.10
N ASP A 22 2.51 -9.01 1.55
CA ASP A 22 2.48 -9.44 0.15
C ASP A 22 1.68 -8.49 -0.75
N PHE A 23 0.64 -7.87 -0.17
CA PHE A 23 -0.33 -7.04 -0.88
C PHE A 23 -0.46 -5.67 -0.22
N VAL A 24 -0.69 -4.64 -1.03
CA VAL A 24 -0.99 -3.28 -0.59
C VAL A 24 -2.35 -2.85 -1.13
N VAL A 25 -3.19 -2.25 -0.28
CA VAL A 25 -4.50 -1.72 -0.66
C VAL A 25 -4.32 -0.45 -1.49
N VAL A 26 -4.67 -0.51 -2.77
CA VAL A 26 -4.62 0.65 -3.67
C VAL A 26 -5.86 1.52 -3.53
N SER A 27 -7.03 0.91 -3.37
CA SER A 27 -8.29 1.62 -3.13
C SER A 27 -9.26 0.73 -2.36
N SER A 28 -10.15 1.35 -1.60
CA SER A 28 -11.18 0.68 -0.81
C SER A 28 -12.46 1.51 -0.82
N SER A 29 -13.60 0.81 -0.91
CA SER A 29 -14.94 1.38 -0.70
C SER A 29 -15.44 1.25 0.75
N ASP A 30 -14.65 0.55 1.58
CA ASP A 30 -14.84 0.44 3.02
C ASP A 30 -13.94 1.45 3.74
N PRO A 31 -14.50 2.42 4.50
CA PRO A 31 -13.71 3.46 5.16
C PRO A 31 -12.83 2.92 6.32
N THR A 32 -13.08 1.70 6.79
CA THR A 32 -12.27 1.07 7.84
C THR A 32 -10.95 0.51 7.31
N ILE A 33 -10.83 0.33 5.98
CA ILE A 33 -9.63 -0.18 5.33
C ILE A 33 -8.91 0.99 4.68
N ALA A 34 -7.73 1.31 5.22
CA ALA A 34 -6.95 2.44 4.74
C ALA A 34 -6.22 2.12 3.43
N ARG A 35 -6.16 3.10 2.53
CA ARG A 35 -5.27 3.07 1.36
C ARG A 35 -3.82 2.97 1.85
N GLY A 36 -3.05 2.04 1.29
CA GLY A 36 -1.67 1.75 1.71
C GLY A 36 -1.55 0.71 2.84
N GLN A 37 -2.68 0.24 3.39
CA GLN A 37 -2.69 -0.89 4.31
C GLN A 37 -2.14 -2.14 3.62
N ALA A 38 -1.37 -2.93 4.35
CA ALA A 38 -0.75 -4.14 3.82
C ALA A 38 -1.41 -5.41 4.39
N TYR A 39 -1.46 -6.45 3.57
CA TYR A 39 -1.98 -7.76 3.93
C TYR A 39 -1.01 -8.87 3.52
N GLU A 40 -0.99 -9.94 4.29
CA GLU A 40 -0.30 -11.17 3.95
C GLU A 40 -1.11 -11.99 2.94
N SER A 41 -0.44 -12.86 2.20
CA SER A 41 -1.10 -13.81 1.32
C SER A 41 -2.04 -14.75 2.07
N GLY A 42 -3.24 -14.96 1.53
CA GLY A 42 -4.27 -15.77 2.16
C GLY A 42 -4.89 -15.17 3.43
N ALA A 43 -4.55 -13.94 3.82
CA ALA A 43 -5.13 -13.29 4.98
C ALA A 43 -6.64 -13.07 4.80
N LEU A 44 -7.40 -13.23 5.88
CA LEU A 44 -8.81 -12.86 5.92
C LEU A 44 -8.94 -11.36 6.13
N ILE A 45 -9.48 -10.67 5.14
CA ILE A 45 -9.77 -9.25 5.18
C ILE A 45 -11.22 -9.05 5.59
N GLN A 46 -11.42 -8.36 6.71
CA GLN A 46 -12.75 -7.97 7.17
C GLN A 46 -13.29 -6.88 6.26
N LEU A 47 -13.93 -7.31 5.17
CA LEU A 47 -14.52 -6.46 4.16
C LEU A 47 -16.04 -6.67 4.16
N ALA A 48 -16.80 -5.63 4.49
CA ALA A 48 -18.24 -5.74 4.58
C ALA A 48 -18.88 -6.18 3.25
N ALA A 49 -20.01 -6.88 3.33
CA ALA A 49 -20.71 -7.38 2.15
C ALA A 49 -21.05 -6.25 1.15
N GLY A 50 -20.76 -6.47 -0.13
CA GLY A 50 -20.99 -5.47 -1.18
C GLY A 50 -19.95 -4.34 -1.23
N LYS A 51 -19.00 -4.30 -0.30
CA LYS A 51 -17.81 -3.45 -0.41
C LYS A 51 -16.76 -4.14 -1.27
N SER A 52 -15.96 -3.36 -1.97
CA SER A 52 -14.79 -3.80 -2.71
C SER A 52 -13.50 -3.13 -2.25
N ILE A 53 -12.40 -3.84 -2.45
CA ILE A 53 -11.02 -3.36 -2.31
C ILE A 53 -10.23 -3.74 -3.56
N VAL A 54 -9.25 -2.92 -3.90
CA VAL A 54 -8.26 -3.22 -4.92
C VAL A 54 -6.92 -3.42 -4.23
N LEU A 55 -6.32 -4.58 -4.44
CA LEU A 55 -5.01 -4.96 -3.94
C LEU A 55 -4.02 -4.94 -5.10
N ILE A 56 -2.78 -4.56 -4.81
CA ILE A 56 -1.64 -4.78 -5.70
C ILE A 56 -0.58 -5.59 -4.97
N ASP A 57 0.04 -6.53 -5.66
CA ASP A 57 1.16 -7.31 -5.13
C ASP A 57 2.53 -6.73 -5.53
N THR A 58 3.61 -7.26 -4.96
CA THR A 58 4.99 -6.82 -5.31
C THR A 58 5.43 -7.20 -6.71
N ALA A 59 4.61 -7.86 -7.54
CA ALA A 59 4.91 -8.21 -8.94
C ALA A 59 4.08 -7.36 -9.91
N GLY A 60 3.18 -6.51 -9.40
CA GLY A 60 2.28 -5.67 -10.20
C GLY A 60 0.93 -6.30 -10.51
N GLN A 61 0.62 -7.48 -9.99
CA GLN A 61 -0.72 -8.03 -10.15
C GLN A 61 -1.71 -7.20 -9.35
N VAL A 62 -2.69 -6.64 -10.06
CA VAL A 62 -3.80 -5.88 -9.48
C VAL A 62 -5.00 -6.81 -9.38
N THR A 63 -5.61 -6.90 -8.21
CA THR A 63 -6.78 -7.75 -7.98
C THR A 63 -7.86 -6.98 -7.26
N ARG A 64 -9.07 -7.02 -7.79
CA ARG A 64 -10.26 -6.51 -7.11
C ARG A 64 -10.92 -7.64 -6.32
N LEU A 65 -11.13 -7.42 -5.03
CA LEU A 65 -11.90 -8.31 -4.17
C LEU A 65 -13.20 -7.63 -3.77
N THR A 66 -14.26 -8.43 -3.65
CA THR A 66 -15.57 -8.00 -3.15
C THR A 66 -15.86 -8.75 -1.86
N GLY A 67 -16.29 -8.03 -0.82
CA GLY A 67 -16.64 -8.56 0.48
C GLY A 67 -17.90 -9.40 0.42
N GLY A 68 -17.85 -10.55 1.09
CA GLY A 68 -19.01 -11.41 1.35
C GLY A 68 -19.34 -11.48 2.84
N PRO A 69 -20.26 -12.38 3.24
CA PRO A 69 -20.68 -12.54 4.65
C PRO A 69 -19.55 -12.87 5.63
N ARG A 70 -18.44 -13.43 5.13
CA ARG A 70 -17.25 -13.80 5.92
C ARG A 70 -16.06 -12.87 5.67
N GLY A 71 -16.24 -11.77 4.94
CA GLY A 71 -15.16 -10.93 4.44
C GLY A 71 -14.67 -11.35 3.04
N ALA A 72 -13.43 -10.98 2.73
CA ALA A 72 -12.73 -11.39 1.52
C ALA A 72 -11.37 -11.99 1.89
N VAL A 73 -10.88 -12.97 1.12
CA VAL A 73 -9.58 -13.58 1.37
C VAL A 73 -8.56 -12.99 0.39
N ALA A 74 -7.44 -12.49 0.90
CA ALA A 74 -6.34 -12.03 0.06
C ALA A 74 -5.83 -13.18 -0.83
N PRO A 75 -5.44 -12.92 -2.09
CA PRO A 75 -4.96 -13.99 -2.96
C PRO A 75 -3.80 -14.75 -2.33
N ARG A 76 -3.75 -16.06 -2.58
CA ARG A 76 -2.58 -16.85 -2.22
C ARG A 76 -1.54 -16.70 -3.31
N ARG A 77 -0.36 -16.23 -2.96
CA ARG A 77 0.79 -16.21 -3.86
C ARG A 77 1.54 -17.53 -3.79
N GLN A 78 1.95 -18.04 -4.95
CA GLN A 78 2.75 -19.25 -5.07
C GLN A 78 4.27 -18.96 -5.17
N LEU A 79 4.67 -17.71 -5.43
CA LEU A 79 6.08 -17.34 -5.60
C LEU A 79 6.51 -16.33 -4.53
N ALA A 80 7.51 -16.74 -3.75
CA ALA A 80 8.13 -15.97 -2.69
C ALA A 80 9.03 -14.88 -3.29
N SER A 81 8.51 -13.67 -3.37
CA SER A 81 9.34 -12.47 -3.45
C SER A 81 8.68 -11.40 -2.60
N VAL A 82 8.76 -11.63 -1.29
CA VAL A 82 8.53 -10.60 -0.28
C VAL A 82 9.73 -9.68 -0.37
N SER A 83 9.52 -8.50 -0.95
CA SER A 83 10.51 -7.44 -0.96
C SER A 83 9.95 -6.30 -0.15
N ASP A 84 10.33 -6.21 1.12
CA ASP A 84 9.89 -5.18 2.06
C ASP A 84 10.16 -3.77 1.51
N GLU A 85 11.26 -3.61 0.80
CA GLU A 85 11.62 -2.38 0.10
C GLU A 85 10.57 -1.99 -0.96
N ARG A 86 10.14 -2.96 -1.78
CA ARG A 86 9.12 -2.71 -2.80
C ARG A 86 7.76 -2.42 -2.19
N ILE A 87 7.38 -3.11 -1.12
CA ILE A 87 6.16 -2.78 -0.35
C ILE A 87 6.25 -1.34 0.16
N THR A 88 7.41 -0.91 0.64
CA THR A 88 7.61 0.48 1.10
C THR A 88 7.48 1.49 -0.04
N ILE A 89 7.97 1.17 -1.24
CA ILE A 89 7.78 2.02 -2.44
C ILE A 89 6.31 2.05 -2.86
N LEU A 90 5.64 0.90 -2.91
CA LEU A 90 4.21 0.80 -3.22
C LEU A 90 3.36 1.60 -2.24
N LYS A 91 3.65 1.52 -0.93
CA LYS A 91 3.00 2.34 0.10
C LYS A 91 3.18 3.83 -0.19
N ARG A 92 4.38 4.29 -0.57
CA ARG A 92 4.64 5.69 -0.95
C ARG A 92 3.85 6.12 -2.19
N LEU A 93 3.73 5.24 -3.19
CA LEU A 93 2.94 5.52 -4.40
C LEU A 93 1.44 5.63 -4.08
N VAL A 94 0.96 4.80 -3.15
CA VAL A 94 -0.45 4.68 -2.81
C VAL A 94 -0.88 5.70 -1.73
N GLU A 95 0.03 6.16 -0.87
CA GLU A 95 -0.28 7.13 0.18
C GLU A 95 -0.88 8.41 -0.43
N PRO A 96 -2.01 8.92 0.10
CA PRO A 96 -2.63 10.12 -0.42
C PRO A 96 -1.62 11.28 -0.46
N PRO A 97 -1.62 12.10 -1.52
CA PRO A 97 -0.73 13.25 -1.59
C PRO A 97 -1.03 14.16 -0.41
N ARG A 98 -0.07 14.30 0.51
CA ARG A 98 -0.18 15.27 1.59
C ARG A 98 -0.36 16.62 0.89
N VAL A 99 -1.45 17.31 1.19
CA VAL A 99 -1.83 18.60 0.61
C VAL A 99 -0.89 19.70 1.11
N ARG A 100 0.41 19.54 0.85
CA ARG A 100 1.32 20.66 0.74
C ARG A 100 1.33 20.96 -0.74
N ARG A 101 0.87 22.17 -1.12
CA ARG A 101 1.00 22.69 -2.48
C ARG A 101 2.43 22.41 -2.93
N SER A 102 2.59 21.35 -3.70
CA SER A 102 3.85 21.03 -4.33
C SER A 102 3.92 22.07 -5.44
N GLY A 103 4.78 23.07 -5.28
CA GLY A 103 5.06 24.00 -6.37
C GLY A 103 5.52 23.21 -7.60
N PRO A 104 5.42 23.79 -8.82
CA PRO A 104 5.88 23.11 -10.02
C PRO A 104 7.32 22.65 -9.80
N SER A 105 7.53 21.34 -9.76
CA SER A 105 8.86 20.76 -9.70
C SER A 105 9.50 21.01 -11.06
N GLY A 106 10.34 22.04 -11.19
CA GLY A 106 11.08 22.34 -12.42
C GLY A 106 12.12 21.28 -12.81
N LYS A 107 12.03 20.07 -12.25
CA LYS A 107 12.87 18.92 -12.58
C LYS A 107 12.21 18.14 -13.72
N VAL A 108 13.00 17.82 -14.74
CA VAL A 108 12.58 16.92 -15.82
C VAL A 108 12.58 15.50 -15.25
N CYS A 109 11.39 14.92 -15.08
CA CYS A 109 11.25 13.54 -14.67
C CYS A 109 11.31 12.61 -15.89
N PRO A 110 11.97 11.45 -15.80
CA PRO A 110 11.91 10.45 -16.86
C PRO A 110 10.46 10.01 -17.10
N ALA A 111 10.15 9.66 -18.35
CA ALA A 111 8.86 9.08 -18.67
C ALA A 111 8.72 7.72 -17.99
N ALA A 112 7.68 7.53 -17.19
CA ALA A 112 7.39 6.25 -16.57
C ALA A 112 6.75 5.29 -17.59
N ASP A 113 7.23 4.06 -17.68
CA ASP A 113 6.58 3.00 -18.45
C ASP A 113 5.25 2.62 -17.77
N MET A 114 4.13 3.11 -18.32
CA MET A 114 2.79 2.86 -17.80
C MET A 114 2.32 1.41 -17.97
N THR A 115 3.10 0.56 -18.64
CA THR A 115 2.78 -0.86 -18.86
C THR A 115 3.50 -1.79 -17.88
N ARG A 116 4.55 -1.30 -17.21
CA ARG A 116 5.36 -2.10 -16.29
C ARG A 116 5.49 -1.41 -14.93
N LEU A 117 5.16 -2.14 -13.88
CA LEU A 117 5.31 -1.65 -12.51
C LEU A 117 6.78 -1.27 -12.20
N ASP A 118 7.75 -2.02 -12.73
CA ASP A 118 9.19 -1.74 -12.51
C ASP A 118 9.57 -0.34 -12.98
N GLY A 119 9.18 0.06 -14.19
CA GLY A 119 9.46 1.40 -14.71
C GLY A 119 8.83 2.51 -13.87
N ILE A 120 7.63 2.28 -13.33
CA ILE A 120 6.96 3.23 -12.42
C ILE A 120 7.72 3.32 -11.08
N VAL A 121 8.17 2.19 -10.55
CA VAL A 121 8.95 2.10 -9.31
C VAL A 121 10.32 2.77 -9.47
N GLU A 122 10.96 2.68 -10.63
CA GLU A 122 12.20 3.40 -10.94
C GLU A 122 11.99 4.91 -10.91
N VAL A 123 10.94 5.44 -11.56
CA VAL A 123 10.63 6.89 -11.52
C VAL A 123 10.28 7.35 -10.10
N ALA A 124 9.63 6.49 -9.30
CA ALA A 124 9.27 6.80 -7.91
C ALA A 124 10.49 6.99 -6.99
N GLN A 125 11.64 6.39 -7.34
CA GLN A 125 12.89 6.51 -6.61
C GLN A 125 13.68 7.77 -6.98
N VAL A 126 13.32 8.45 -8.07
CA VAL A 126 13.97 9.71 -8.47
C VAL A 126 13.45 10.87 -7.63
N ASP A 127 14.36 11.56 -6.95
CA ASP A 127 14.04 12.67 -6.04
C ASP A 127 13.29 13.82 -6.73
N GLY A 128 12.03 13.98 -6.35
CA GLY A 128 11.11 14.99 -6.89
C GLY A 128 10.16 14.49 -7.98
N CYS A 129 10.25 13.22 -8.38
CA CYS A 129 9.42 12.62 -9.43
C CYS A 129 8.28 11.73 -8.93
N LEU A 130 8.04 11.71 -7.61
CA LEU A 130 6.98 10.91 -7.00
C LEU A 130 5.58 11.27 -7.55
N ALA A 131 5.32 12.54 -7.87
CA ALA A 131 4.04 12.94 -8.46
C ALA A 131 3.83 12.29 -9.84
N THR A 132 4.84 12.33 -10.71
CA THR A 132 4.82 11.68 -12.03
C THR A 132 4.64 10.17 -11.90
N ALA A 133 5.38 9.53 -10.98
CA ALA A 133 5.26 8.11 -10.72
C ALA A 133 3.87 7.73 -10.22
N ARG A 134 3.25 8.56 -9.36
CA ARG A 134 1.86 8.36 -8.89
C ARG A 134 0.84 8.44 -10.01
N THR A 135 0.93 9.44 -10.88
CA THR A 135 0.04 9.55 -12.04
C THR A 135 0.15 8.34 -12.96
N ALA A 136 1.38 7.89 -13.23
CA ALA A 136 1.61 6.67 -14.03
C ALA A 136 1.09 5.41 -13.32
N PHE A 137 1.26 5.31 -12.00
CA PHE A 137 0.74 4.23 -11.18
C PHE A 137 -0.79 4.14 -11.20
N GLU A 138 -1.48 5.29 -11.07
CA GLU A 138 -2.94 5.33 -11.12
C GLU A 138 -3.48 4.88 -12.48
N ALA A 139 -2.82 5.30 -13.58
CA ALA A 139 -3.16 4.83 -14.92
C ALA A 139 -2.89 3.34 -15.13
N TYR A 140 -1.77 2.82 -14.59
CA TYR A 140 -1.45 1.39 -14.62
C TYR A 140 -2.54 0.56 -13.93
N VAL A 141 -2.94 0.98 -12.72
CA VAL A 141 -4.00 0.32 -11.95
C VAL A 141 -5.35 0.43 -12.65
N ALA A 142 -5.70 1.59 -13.20
CA ALA A 142 -6.94 1.77 -13.94
C ALA A 142 -7.03 0.80 -15.13
N LYS A 143 -5.95 0.70 -15.93
CA LYS A 143 -5.86 -0.22 -17.06
C LYS A 143 -5.96 -1.69 -16.63
N ALA A 144 -5.32 -2.07 -15.52
CA ALA A 144 -5.39 -3.43 -15.00
C ALA A 144 -6.78 -3.83 -14.48
N LEU A 145 -7.66 -2.86 -14.25
CA LEU A 145 -9.04 -3.07 -13.79
C LEU A 145 -10.07 -3.01 -14.93
N GLU A 146 -9.65 -2.72 -16.16
CA GLU A 146 -10.53 -2.78 -17.34
C GLU A 146 -10.94 -4.25 -17.61
N PRO A 147 -12.20 -4.50 -17.98
CA PRO A 147 -12.73 -5.85 -18.22
C PRO A 147 -12.19 -6.52 -19.49
#